data_AF-A0AA97HZ60-F1
#
_entry.id   AF-A0AA97HZ60-F1
#
_cell.length_a   1.000
_cell.length_b   1.000
_cell.length_c   1.000
_cell.angle_alpha   90.00
_cell.angle_beta   90.00
_cell.angle_gamma   90.00
#
_symmetry.space_group_name_H-M   'P 1'
#
loop_
_entity.id
_entity.type
_entity.pdbx_description
1 polymer ?
#
loop_
_entity_poly.entity_id
_entity_poly.type
_entity_poly.pdbx_seq_one_letter_code
_entity_poly.pdbx_strand_id
1 'polypeptide(L)' 'MPIISATKAFKELGKDGMCLYEMEDDNYQSAFVRKNDAILTFYPDLTPKCDDKSTYCSCGKS' A
#
# COMPACT_ATOMS: atom_id res chain seq x y z
N MET A 1 5.88 8.90 -10.79
CA MET A 1 4.46 9.17 -11.13
C MET A 1 3.56 8.22 -10.34
N PRO A 2 2.50 8.71 -9.68
CA PRO A 2 1.67 7.91 -8.76
C PRO A 2 1.12 6.61 -9.36
N ILE A 3 0.74 6.61 -10.64
CA ILE A 3 0.20 5.44 -11.35
C ILE A 3 1.23 4.33 -11.53
N ILE A 4 2.50 4.68 -11.80
CA ILE A 4 3.57 3.68 -11.97
C ILE A 4 3.81 2.96 -10.64
N SER A 5 3.92 3.71 -9.55
CA SER A 5 4.11 3.16 -8.20
C SER A 5 2.90 2.33 -7.75
N ALA A 6 1.68 2.77 -8.00
CA ALA A 6 0.47 2.00 -7.72
C ALA A 6 0.43 0.66 -8.47
N THR A 7 0.88 0.65 -9.73
CA THR A 7 0.93 -0.56 -10.56
C THR A 7 2.02 -1.53 -10.09
N LYS A 8 3.18 -1.02 -9.65
CA LYS A 8 4.23 -1.84 -9.01
C LYS A 8 3.70 -2.47 -7.72
N ALA A 9 3.13 -1.65 -6.83
CA ALA A 9 2.52 -2.11 -5.57
C ALA A 9 1.46 -3.20 -5.81
N PHE A 10 0.60 -3.04 -6.83
CA PHE A 10 -0.41 -4.04 -7.18
C PHE A 10 0.18 -5.41 -7.54
N LYS A 11 1.29 -5.42 -8.29
CA LYS A 11 1.99 -6.65 -8.69
C LYS A 11 2.76 -7.29 -7.52
N GLU A 12 3.42 -6.47 -6.72
CA GLU A 12 4.32 -6.93 -5.65
C GLU A 12 3.57 -7.41 -4.40
N LEU A 13 2.50 -6.71 -4.01
CA LEU A 13 1.74 -7.04 -2.81
C LEU A 13 0.72 -8.16 -3.04
N GLY A 14 0.19 -8.28 -4.26
CA GLY A 14 -0.51 -9.47 -4.78
C GLY A 14 -1.78 -9.94 -4.04
N LYS A 15 -2.23 -9.23 -3.00
CA LYS A 15 -3.35 -9.64 -2.14
C LYS A 15 -4.29 -8.48 -1.87
N ASP A 16 -5.57 -8.80 -1.72
CA ASP A 16 -6.59 -7.84 -1.29
C ASP A 16 -6.34 -7.42 0.16
N GLY A 17 -6.59 -6.15 0.45
CA GLY A 17 -6.30 -5.53 1.75
C GLY A 17 -5.77 -4.11 1.62
N MET A 18 -5.44 -3.51 2.76
CA MET A 18 -4.73 -2.24 2.83
C MET A 18 -3.28 -2.50 3.26
N CYS A 19 -2.35 -1.84 2.59
CA CYS A 19 -0.92 -2.04 2.78
C CYS A 19 -0.18 -0.72 2.65
N LEU A 20 0.97 -0.65 3.31
CA LEU A 20 1.94 0.42 3.11
C LEU A 20 2.95 -0.03 2.05
N TYR A 21 3.19 0.83 1.08
CA TYR A 21 4.15 0.61 -0.01
C TYR A 21 5.29 1.61 0.13
N GLU A 22 6.51 1.13 0.29
CA GLU A 22 7.70 1.99 0.34
C GLU A 22 7.98 2.59 -1.04
N MET A 23 8.23 3.89 -1.08
CA MET A 23 8.54 4.60 -2.32
C MET A 23 10.05 4.59 -2.54
N GLU A 24 10.50 4.09 -3.69
CA GLU A 24 11.93 3.90 -3.99
C GLU A 24 12.75 5.21 -3.91
N ASP A 25 12.14 6.35 -4.24
CA ASP A 25 12.84 7.64 -4.38
C ASP A 25 12.55 8.62 -3.25
N ASP A 26 11.63 8.29 -2.33
CA ASP A 26 11.12 9.23 -1.35
C ASP A 26 11.07 8.60 0.05
N ASN A 27 11.46 9.37 1.08
CA ASN A 27 11.41 8.94 2.49
C ASN A 27 9.97 8.93 3.06
N TYR A 28 9.00 8.40 2.32
CA TYR A 28 7.63 8.20 2.76
C TYR A 28 7.04 6.90 2.20
N GLN A 29 5.90 6.48 2.75
CA GLN A 29 5.19 5.29 2.28
C GLN A 29 3.85 5.71 1.66
N SER A 30 3.34 4.92 0.74
CA SER A 30 1.98 5.13 0.21
C SER A 30 1.02 4.11 0.80
N ALA A 31 -0.17 4.55 1.16
CA ALA A 31 -1.28 3.65 1.46
C ALA A 31 -1.81 3.10 0.14
N PHE A 32 -1.89 1.78 0.04
CA PHE A 32 -2.39 1.03 -1.10
C PHE A 32 -3.54 0.14 -0.64
N VAL A 33 -4.71 0.26 -1.27
CA VAL A 33 -5.88 -0.57 -0.99
C VAL A 33 -6.26 -1.33 -2.26
N ARG A 34 -6.29 -2.66 -2.13
CA ARG A 34 -6.73 -3.58 -3.17
C ARG A 34 -7.99 -4.32 -2.73
N LYS A 35 -8.96 -4.43 -3.63
CA LYS A 35 -10.21 -5.16 -3.41
C LYS A 35 -10.69 -5.78 -4.72
N ASN A 36 -11.02 -7.06 -4.71
CA ASN A 36 -11.49 -7.83 -5.86
C ASN A 36 -10.55 -7.69 -7.07
N ASP A 37 -9.23 -7.84 -6.86
CA ASP A 37 -8.21 -7.71 -7.92
C ASP A 37 -8.18 -6.33 -8.61
N ALA A 38 -8.66 -5.28 -7.94
CA ALA A 38 -8.62 -3.91 -8.42
C ALA A 38 -7.97 -2.96 -7.40
N ILE A 39 -7.28 -1.94 -7.90
CA ILE A 39 -6.77 -0.83 -7.09
C ILE A 39 -7.97 0.04 -6.70
N LEU A 40 -8.31 0.04 -5.41
CA LEU A 40 -9.35 0.91 -4.88
C LEU A 40 -8.78 2.29 -4.56
N THR A 41 -7.62 2.32 -3.92
CA THR A 41 -7.00 3.55 -3.43
C THR A 41 -5.47 3.46 -3.45
N PHE A 42 -4.80 4.54 -3.85
CA PHE A 42 -3.35 4.71 -3.71
C PHE A 42 -3.02 6.19 -3.43
N TYR A 43 -2.43 6.50 -2.28
CA TYR A 43 -2.01 7.87 -1.94
C TYR A 43 -0.76 7.88 -1.04
N PRO A 44 0.09 8.92 -1.14
CA PRO A 44 1.25 9.09 -0.27
C PRO A 44 0.84 9.43 1.17
N ASP A 45 1.53 8.86 2.15
CA ASP A 45 1.36 9.10 3.59
C ASP A 45 2.71 9.39 4.25
N LEU A 46 2.83 10.58 4.85
CA LEU A 46 4.03 11.02 5.58
C LEU A 46 4.06 10.52 7.02
N THR A 47 2.94 10.03 7.53
CA THR A 47 2.79 9.52 8.90
C THR A 47 2.13 8.14 8.90
N PRO A 48 2.69 7.17 8.15
CA PRO A 48 2.08 5.87 8.01
C PRO A 48 2.02 5.16 9.37
N LYS A 49 0.83 4.68 9.75
CA LYS A 49 0.64 3.91 10.99
C LYS A 49 -0.14 2.63 10.71
N CYS A 50 0.55 1.50 10.84
CA CYS A 50 -0.08 0.20 11.04
C CYS A 50 -0.12 -0.05 12.54
N ASP A 51 -1.29 0.04 13.17
CA ASP A 51 -1.44 -0.19 14.61
C ASP A 51 -2.56 -1.20 14.85
N ASP A 52 -2.38 -2.07 15.85
CA ASP A 52 -3.23 -3.24 16.14
C ASP A 52 -4.67 -2.87 16.53
N LYS A 53 -4.94 -1.58 16.76
CA LYS A 53 -6.25 -1.08 17.25
C LYS A 53 -7.14 -0.47 16.15
N SER A 54 -6.58 -0.14 14.97
CA SER A 54 -7.26 0.30 13.73
C SER A 54 -6.16 0.89 12.84
N THR A 55 -5.82 0.43 11.64
CA THR A 55 -6.62 0.23 10.43
C THR A 55 -5.86 -0.82 9.61
N TYR A 56 -6.47 -1.98 9.33
CA TYR A 56 -5.80 -3.24 8.93
C TYR A 56 -4.64 -3.11 7.94
N CYS A 57 -3.41 -3.30 8.41
CA CYS A 57 -2.27 -3.65 7.59
C CYS A 57 -2.05 -5.17 7.61
N SER A 58 -2.49 -5.85 6.57
CA SER A 58 -2.23 -7.29 6.38
C SER A 58 -1.57 -7.54 5.03
N CYS A 59 -0.40 -6.93 4.79
CA CYS A 59 0.51 -7.41 3.76
C CYS A 59 1.53 -8.34 4.43
N GLY A 60 1.16 -9.61 4.56
CA GLY A 60 2.06 -10.61 5.13
C GLY A 60 3.33 -10.75 4.30
N LYS A 61 4.49 -10.49 4.90
CA LYS A 61 5.73 -11.18 4.54
C LYS A 61 5.59 -12.61 5.08
N SER A 62 5.48 -13.61 4.20
CA SER A 62 6.21 -14.85 4.44
C SER A 62 7.64 -14.64 4.01
#